data_AF-W6MPG4-F1
#
_entry.id   AF-W6MPG4-F1
#
_cell.length_a   1.000
_cell.length_b   1.000
_cell.length_c   1.000
_cell.angle_alpha   90.00
_cell.angle_beta   90.00
_cell.angle_gamma   90.00
#
_symmetry.space_group_name_H-M   'P 1'
#
loop_
_entity.id
_entity.type
_entity.pdbx_description
1 polymer ?
#
loop_
_entity_poly.entity_id
_entity_poly.type
_entity_poly.pdbx_seq_one_letter_code
_entity_poly.pdbx_strand_id
1 'polypeptide(L)' 'MNVQLRDVTVTARDGAVTHVEQVFVRGSQVRFFSVPEMLKNAPMFNPNHVKPPPPIRNLRRR' A
#
# COMPACT_ATOMS: atom_id res chain seq x y z
N MET A 1 5.00 -6.50 -1.68
CA MET A 1 4.26 -5.40 -1.03
C MET A 1 4.96 -4.98 0.26
N ASN A 2 6.19 -4.45 0.17
CA ASN A 2 6.88 -3.97 1.37
C ASN A 2 6.22 -2.70 1.87
N VAL A 3 6.14 -2.50 3.19
CA VAL A 3 5.49 -1.33 3.78
C VAL A 3 6.35 -0.77 4.90
N GLN A 4 6.47 0.55 4.92
CA GLN A 4 7.04 1.30 6.04
C GLN A 4 5.89 1.99 6.76
N LEU A 5 5.81 1.81 8.08
CA LEU A 5 4.80 2.41 8.94
C LEU A 5 5.50 3.25 10.01
N ARG A 6 4.79 4.27 10.50
CA ARG A 6 5.20 5.13 11.61
C ARG A 6 4.11 5.15 12.66
N ASP A 7 4.52 5.32 13.92
CA ASP A 7 3.64 5.35 15.09
C ASP A 7 2.67 4.15 15.14
N VAL A 8 3.25 2.96 15.32
CA VAL A 8 2.54 1.69 15.19
C VAL A 8 2.27 1.08 16.55
N THR A 9 1.04 0.65 16.75
CA THR A 9 0.67 -0.24 17.85
C THR A 9 0.71 -1.69 17.34
N VAL A 10 1.62 -2.51 17.88
CA VAL A 10 1.77 -3.91 17.51
C VAL A 10 1.12 -4.78 18.57
N THR A 11 0.22 -5.66 18.14
CA THR A 11 -0.35 -6.71 18.99
C THR A 11 0.22 -8.06 18.57
N ALA A 12 0.97 -8.69 19.47
CA ALA A 12 1.51 -10.03 19.26
C ALA A 12 0.44 -11.12 19.52
N ARG A 13 0.74 -12.38 19.15
CA ARG A 13 -0.21 -13.49 19.25
C ARG A 13 -0.58 -13.87 20.69
N ASP A 14 0.30 -13.56 21.62
CA ASP A 14 0.11 -13.69 23.07
C ASP A 14 -0.72 -12.54 23.65
N GLY A 15 -1.10 -11.55 22.83
CA GLY A 15 -1.88 -10.38 23.24
C GLY A 15 -1.04 -9.23 23.77
N ALA A 16 0.30 -9.35 23.81
CA ALA A 16 1.16 -8.25 24.22
C ALA A 16 1.05 -7.08 23.24
N VAL A 17 0.90 -5.87 23.78
CA VAL A 17 0.78 -4.62 23.02
C VAL A 17 2.03 -3.78 23.21
N THR A 18 2.66 -3.38 22.11
CA THR A 18 3.84 -2.51 22.13
C THR A 18 3.69 -1.36 21.15
N HIS A 19 4.24 -0.20 21.50
CA HIS A 19 4.34 0.94 20.61
C HIS A 19 5.72 0.97 19.95
N VAL A 20 5.74 1.21 18.64
CA VAL A 20 6.96 1.29 17.84
C VAL A 20 6.89 2.52 16.95
N GLU A 21 7.88 3.41 17.06
CA GLU A 21 7.91 4.65 16.28
C GLU A 21 8.01 4.41 14.77
N GLN A 22 8.79 3.43 14.34
CA GLN A 22 8.99 3.12 12.93
C GLN A 22 9.19 1.62 12.70
N VAL A 23 8.47 1.05 11.73
CA VAL A 23 8.58 -0.37 11.35
C VAL A 23 8.66 -0.50 9.84
N PHE A 24 9.47 -1.45 9.36
CA PHE A 24 9.48 -1.88 7.97
C PHE A 24 9.13 -3.37 7.88
N VAL A 25 8.05 -3.68 7.15
CA VAL A 25 7.57 -5.06 6.96
C VAL A 25 7.86 -5.51 5.54
N ARG A 26 8.52 -6.67 5.41
CA ARG A 26 8.68 -7.33 4.11
C ARG A 26 7.35 -7.86 3.63
N GLY A 27 6.96 -7.51 2.41
CA GLY A 27 5.65 -7.81 1.87
C GLY A 27 5.30 -9.28 1.73
N SER A 28 6.29 -10.18 1.67
CA SER A 28 6.03 -11.62 1.64
C SER A 28 5.50 -12.17 2.97
N GLN A 29 5.57 -11.39 4.06
CA GLN A 29 5.04 -11.78 5.37
C GLN A 29 3.63 -11.25 5.63
N VAL A 30 3.11 -10.37 4.76
CA VAL A 30 1.79 -9.75 4.95
C VAL A 30 0.70 -10.68 4.40
N ARG A 31 -0.35 -10.88 5.21
CA ARG A 31 -1.53 -11.68 4.82
C ARG A 31 -2.60 -10.85 4.12
N PHE A 32 -2.97 -9.72 4.73
CA PHE A 32 -3.94 -8.78 4.19
C PHE A 32 -3.70 -7.38 4.77
N PHE A 33 -4.35 -6.38 4.18
CA PHE A 33 -4.39 -5.02 4.69
C PHE A 33 -5.84 -4.64 4.98
N SER A 34 -6.10 -4.05 6.15
CA SER A 34 -7.33 -3.33 6.40
C SER A 34 -7.07 -1.85 6.11
N VAL A 35 -7.87 -1.25 5.24
CA VAL A 35 -7.69 0.12 4.76
C VAL A 35 -8.94 0.95 5.05
N PRO A 36 -8.86 2.30 5.05
CA PRO A 36 -10.01 3.15 5.33
C PRO A 36 -11.15 2.94 4.33
N GLU A 37 -12.38 3.01 4.84
CA GLU A 37 -13.60 2.81 4.05
C GLU A 37 -13.72 3.76 2.85
N MET A 38 -13.16 4.97 2.95
CA MET A 38 -13.18 5.99 1.88
C MET A 38 -12.63 5.47 0.54
N LEU A 39 -11.71 4.50 0.57
CA LEU A 39 -11.14 3.92 -0.64
C LEU A 39 -12.13 3.06 -1.44
N LYS A 40 -13.30 2.71 -0.88
CA LYS A 40 -14.33 1.95 -1.60
C LYS A 40 -14.80 2.64 -2.89
N ASN A 41 -14.76 3.97 -2.91
CA ASN A 41 -15.18 4.80 -4.05
C ASN A 41 -13.99 5.27 -4.90
N ALA A 42 -12.79 4.71 -4.70
CA ALA A 42 -11.61 5.15 -5.44
C ALA A 42 -11.78 4.91 -6.95
N PRO A 43 -11.24 5.81 -7.82
CA PRO A 43 -11.41 5.71 -9.27
C PRO A 43 -10.80 4.43 -9.86
N MET A 44 -9.86 3.80 -9.16
CA MET A 44 -9.29 2.51 -9.55
C MET A 44 -10.32 1.36 -9.59
N PHE A 45 -11.43 1.50 -8.88
CA PHE A 45 -12.53 0.52 -8.88
C PHE A 45 -13.66 0.87 -9.86
N ASN A 46 -13.54 1.97 -10.61
CA ASN A 46 -14.55 2.36 -11.60
C ASN A 46 -14.36 1.57 -12.91
N PRO A 47 -15.32 0.74 -13.33
CA PRO A 47 -15.20 -0.07 -14.55
C PRO A 47 -15.13 0.77 -15.83
N ASN A 48 -15.65 2.00 -15.81
CA ASN A 48 -15.68 2.89 -16.97
C ASN A 48 -14.50 3.85 -17.02
N HIS A 49 -13.49 3.68 -16.14
CA HIS A 49 -12.34 4.57 -16.11
C HIS A 49 -11.41 4.33 -17.30
N VAL A 50 -11.37 5.29 -18.23
CA VAL A 50 -10.48 5.26 -19.39
C VAL A 50 -9.13 5.84 -18.99
N LYS A 51 -8.07 5.03 -19.07
CA LYS A 51 -6.70 5.52 -18.88
C LYS A 51 -6.29 6.36 -20.11
N PRO A 52 -5.66 7.54 -19.93
CA PRO A 52 -5.12 8.29 -21.04
C PRO A 52 -4.03 7.49 -21.77
N PRO A 53 -3.81 7.71 -23.08
CA PRO A 53 -2.74 7.04 -23.80
C PRO A 53 -1.39 7.36 -23.17
N PRO A 54 -0.48 6.37 -23.02
CA PRO A 54 0.82 6.62 -22.44
C PRO A 54 1.61 7.63 -23.29
N PRO A 55 2.42 8.49 -22.68
CA PRO A 55 3.27 9.41 -23.43
C PRO A 55 4.22 8.63 -24.35
N ILE A 56 4.41 9.13 -25.57
CA ILE A 56 5.36 8.54 -26.52
C ILE A 56 6.77 8.72 -25.94
N ARG A 57 7.41 7.62 -25.55
CA ARG A 57 8.81 7.64 -25.14
C ARG A 57 9.65 7.96 -26.38
N ASN A 58 10.23 9.17 -26.42
CA ASN A 58 11.18 9.54 -27.46
C ASN A 58 12.28 8.47 -27.60
N LEU A 59 12.78 8.29 -28.83
CA LEU A 59 13.84 7.33 -29.13
C LEU A 59 15.01 7.56 -28.16
N ARG A 60 15.39 6.51 -27.42
CA ARG A 60 16.54 6.54 -26.51
C ARG A 60 17.75 7.05 -27.32
N ARG A 61 18.20 8.29 -27.05
CA ARG A 61 19.49 8.74 -27.58
C ARG A 61 20.55 7.80 -27.00
N ARG A 62 21.20 7.05 -27.88
CA ARG A 62 22.38 6.23 -27.56
C ARG A 62 23.50 7.12 -27.04
#